data_AF-A0A502XQQ7-F1
#
_entry.id   AF-A0A502XQQ7-F1
#
_cell.length_a   1.000
_cell.length_b   1.000
_cell.length_c   1.000
_cell.angle_alpha   90.00
_cell.angle_beta   90.00
_cell.angle_gamma   90.00
#
_symmetry.space_group_name_H-M   'P 1'
#
loop_
_entity.id
_entity.type
_entity.pdbx_description
1 polymer ?
#
loop_
_entity_poly.entity_id
_entity_poly.type
_entity_poly.pdbx_seq_one_letter_code
_entity_poly.pdbx_strand_id
1 'polypeptide(L)'
;SAARLTGRVLFVGRVSPEKGLHTLIAAWPTIVANCPEARLEIVGPSATLPREFLVDLSTDNDVRDLARFYPGGIEYLGSYEAALRAIIPQAIASTVSFVGAQPYAELARRYCEASVVVNPSLSESFGMSLIEAMSNDTPVVATRVGGMTEIMRATGGGIVVEKNDPKALAIEVIGLLKDPDRAAELGRRGASRVADLYSWEKIAKSTRDIYDLALSNHRRSGRVAAPGRDQRRALNDVKVEPVSSPHSQLTASPTRKMRSAGSSG
;
A
#
# COMPACT_ATOMS: atom_id res chain seq x y z
N SER A 1 13.49 4.66 24.48
CA SER A 1 12.83 5.37 23.36
C SER A 1 13.79 6.43 22.86
N ALA A 2 14.03 6.52 21.55
CA ALA A 2 14.81 7.61 20.97
C ALA A 2 14.00 8.91 21.06
N ALA A 3 14.66 10.05 21.29
CA ALA A 3 13.95 11.33 21.32
C ALA A 3 13.45 11.68 19.90
N ARG A 4 12.19 12.13 19.78
CA ARG A 4 11.67 12.69 18.52
C ARG A 4 12.50 13.92 18.14
N LEU A 5 12.83 14.03 16.85
CA LEU A 5 13.50 15.20 16.31
C LEU A 5 12.45 16.22 15.87
N THR A 6 12.50 17.41 16.46
CA THR A 6 11.60 18.52 16.14
C THR A 6 11.62 18.84 14.65
N GLY A 7 10.45 19.03 14.05
CA GLY A 7 10.31 19.43 12.65
C GLY A 7 10.49 18.29 11.63
N ARG A 8 10.84 17.07 12.06
CA ARG A 8 11.04 15.95 11.12
C ARG A 8 9.71 15.39 10.63
N VAL A 9 9.42 15.58 9.35
CA VAL A 9 8.29 15.01 8.63
C VAL A 9 8.80 13.83 7.81
N LEU A 10 8.15 12.68 7.95
CA LEU A 10 8.61 11.44 7.32
C LEU A 10 7.56 10.87 6.37
N PHE A 11 7.98 10.50 5.17
CA PHE A 11 7.24 9.59 4.29
C PHE A 11 8.01 8.27 4.16
N VAL A 12 7.31 7.15 4.27
CA VAL A 12 7.87 5.81 4.04
C VAL A 12 7.00 5.07 3.02
N GLY A 13 7.61 4.69 1.90
CA GLY A 13 6.93 3.98 0.81
C GLY A 13 7.70 4.09 -0.50
N ARG A 14 7.19 3.43 -1.55
CA ARG A 14 7.75 3.59 -2.90
C ARG A 14 7.67 5.05 -3.34
N VAL A 15 8.71 5.54 -4.00
CA VAL A 15 8.65 6.84 -4.70
C VAL A 15 7.99 6.60 -6.05
N SER A 16 6.67 6.71 -6.07
CA SER A 16 5.85 6.42 -7.25
C SER A 16 4.56 7.26 -7.30
N PRO A 17 3.98 7.51 -8.50
CA PRO A 17 2.88 8.47 -8.67
C PRO A 17 1.67 8.23 -7.76
N GLU A 18 1.27 6.99 -7.56
CA GLU A 18 0.11 6.61 -6.75
C GLU A 18 0.28 6.88 -5.26
N LYS A 19 1.53 7.01 -4.81
CA LYS A 19 1.85 7.39 -3.43
C LYS A 19 1.69 8.89 -3.18
N GLY A 20 1.40 9.68 -4.20
CA GLY A 20 0.92 11.06 -4.04
C GLY A 20 1.94 12.04 -3.48
N LEU A 21 3.24 11.72 -3.56
CA LEU A 21 4.29 12.61 -3.05
C LEU A 21 4.24 14.00 -3.68
N HIS A 22 3.75 14.14 -4.91
CA HIS A 22 3.55 15.43 -5.56
C HIS A 22 2.58 16.35 -4.78
N THR A 23 1.55 15.81 -4.14
CA THR A 23 0.63 16.55 -3.25
C THR A 23 1.36 17.04 -1.99
N LEU A 24 2.20 16.19 -1.38
CA LEU A 24 3.02 16.57 -0.23
C LEU A 24 4.08 17.62 -0.60
N ILE A 25 4.74 17.47 -1.75
CA ILE A 25 5.69 18.46 -2.25
C ILE A 25 5.00 19.81 -2.53
N ALA A 26 3.78 19.80 -3.09
CA ALA A 26 2.99 21.01 -3.28
C ALA A 26 2.57 21.68 -1.95
N ALA A 27 2.36 20.90 -0.89
CA ALA A 27 2.07 21.40 0.46
C ALA A 27 3.31 22.00 1.14
N TRP A 28 4.50 21.51 0.79
CA TRP A 28 5.76 21.76 1.50
C TRP A 28 6.17 23.24 1.63
N PRO A 29 6.02 24.11 0.61
CA PRO A 29 6.33 25.54 0.76
C PRO A 29 5.54 26.21 1.89
N THR A 30 4.26 25.85 2.04
CA THR A 30 3.39 26.39 3.11
C THR A 30 3.82 25.88 4.48
N ILE A 31 4.24 24.61 4.57
CA ILE A 31 4.76 24.01 5.80
C ILE A 31 6.04 24.72 6.23
N VAL A 32 7.03 24.87 5.34
CA VAL A 32 8.31 25.53 5.65
C VAL A 32 8.11 27.01 6.00
N ALA A 33 7.18 27.71 5.35
CA ALA A 33 6.86 29.10 5.69
C ALA A 33 6.30 29.27 7.11
N ASN A 34 5.65 28.23 7.64
CA ASN A 34 5.03 28.26 8.98
C ASN A 34 5.88 27.58 10.07
N CYS A 35 6.74 26.65 9.67
CA CYS A 35 7.65 25.88 10.51
C CYS A 35 9.02 25.81 9.80
N PRO A 36 9.88 26.85 9.89
CA PRO A 36 11.15 26.92 9.15
C PRO A 36 12.16 25.80 9.47
N GLU A 37 12.03 25.18 10.64
CA GLU A 37 12.78 24.02 11.08
C GLU A 37 12.31 22.71 10.44
N ALA A 38 11.16 22.70 9.75
CA ALA A 38 10.62 21.49 9.16
C ALA A 38 11.57 20.88 8.12
N ARG A 39 11.74 19.56 8.17
CA ARG A 39 12.54 18.78 7.22
C ARG A 39 11.75 17.57 6.77
N LEU A 40 11.64 17.38 5.46
CA LEU A 40 10.95 16.24 4.86
C LEU A 40 11.96 15.18 4.46
N GLU A 41 11.75 13.97 4.95
CA GLU A 41 12.45 12.78 4.48
C GLU A 41 11.50 11.85 3.72
N ILE A 42 11.90 11.49 2.51
CA ILE A 42 11.19 10.56 1.64
C ILE A 42 12.03 9.29 1.56
N VAL A 43 11.53 8.21 2.16
CA VAL A 43 12.27 6.95 2.32
C VAL A 43 11.59 5.83 1.55
N GLY A 44 12.35 5.16 0.70
CA GLY A 44 11.91 3.99 -0.07
C GLY A 44 12.47 3.98 -1.49
N PRO A 45 12.31 2.86 -2.22
CA PRO A 45 12.84 2.71 -3.57
C PRO A 45 12.02 3.53 -4.58
N SER A 46 12.70 4.04 -5.60
CA SER A 46 12.04 4.57 -6.80
C SER A 46 11.55 3.39 -7.64
N ALA A 47 10.22 3.25 -7.75
CA ALA A 47 9.60 2.07 -8.35
C ALA A 47 8.18 2.41 -8.83
N THR A 48 8.03 2.70 -10.12
CA THR A 48 6.76 3.04 -10.75
C THR A 48 6.04 1.78 -11.25
N LEU A 49 4.78 1.60 -10.87
CA LEU A 49 3.93 0.56 -11.46
C LEU A 49 3.59 0.92 -12.91
N PRO A 50 3.58 -0.05 -13.85
CA PRO A 50 3.14 0.19 -15.23
C PRO A 50 1.79 0.91 -15.28
N ARG A 51 1.68 1.86 -16.21
CA ARG A 51 0.51 2.73 -16.35
C ARG A 51 -0.76 1.90 -16.54
N GLU A 52 -0.69 0.83 -17.32
CA GLU A 52 -1.83 -0.02 -17.63
C GLU A 52 -2.43 -0.73 -16.40
N PHE A 53 -1.68 -0.91 -15.31
CA PHE A 53 -2.16 -1.61 -14.11
C PHE A 53 -2.84 -0.71 -13.09
N LEU A 54 -2.74 0.60 -13.25
CA LEU A 54 -3.28 1.55 -12.29
C LEU A 54 -4.11 2.63 -12.96
N VAL A 55 -3.50 3.36 -13.91
CA VAL A 55 -4.08 4.57 -14.48
C VAL A 55 -5.16 4.21 -15.49
N ASP A 56 -4.86 3.31 -16.42
CA ASP A 56 -5.78 3.02 -17.54
C ASP A 56 -6.99 2.16 -17.12
N LEU A 57 -6.89 1.47 -15.98
CA LEU A 57 -7.98 0.69 -15.38
C LEU A 57 -8.85 1.50 -14.40
N SER A 58 -8.40 2.69 -13.99
CA SER A 58 -9.09 3.47 -12.97
C SER A 58 -10.16 4.38 -13.57
N THR A 59 -11.33 4.43 -12.92
CA THR A 59 -12.37 5.43 -13.18
C THR A 59 -12.19 6.70 -12.33
N ASP A 60 -11.24 6.69 -11.40
CA ASP A 60 -10.97 7.80 -10.49
C ASP A 60 -10.14 8.89 -11.18
N ASN A 61 -10.67 10.12 -11.23
CA ASN A 61 -10.04 11.21 -11.98
C ASN A 61 -8.65 11.58 -11.43
N ASP A 62 -8.46 11.57 -10.10
CA ASP A 62 -7.14 11.89 -9.52
C ASP A 62 -6.12 10.82 -9.91
N VAL A 63 -6.53 9.55 -9.95
CA VAL A 63 -5.65 8.45 -10.37
C VAL A 63 -5.38 8.51 -11.88
N ARG A 64 -6.37 8.89 -12.70
CA ARG A 64 -6.18 9.07 -14.15
C ARG A 64 -5.23 10.22 -14.47
N ASP A 65 -5.28 11.29 -13.70
CA ASP A 65 -4.40 12.45 -13.82
C ASP A 65 -2.93 12.12 -13.55
N LEU A 66 -2.63 10.99 -12.89
CA LEU A 66 -1.25 10.49 -12.73
C LEU A 66 -0.57 10.18 -14.07
N ALA A 67 -1.33 10.01 -15.17
CA ALA A 67 -0.80 9.82 -16.52
C ALA A 67 0.27 10.87 -16.92
N ARG A 68 0.20 12.08 -16.36
CA ARG A 68 1.19 13.14 -16.61
C ARG A 68 2.61 12.78 -16.16
N PHE A 69 2.76 11.85 -15.22
CA PHE A 69 4.05 11.37 -14.69
C PHE A 69 4.57 10.11 -15.40
N TYR A 70 3.91 9.65 -16.46
CA TYR A 70 4.30 8.47 -17.24
C TYR A 70 4.85 8.86 -18.61
N PRO A 71 5.58 7.97 -19.32
CA PRO A 71 6.05 8.24 -20.68
C PRO A 71 4.96 8.83 -21.58
N GLY A 72 5.25 9.97 -22.21
CA GLY A 72 4.29 10.75 -23.01
C GLY A 72 3.46 11.78 -22.24
N GLY A 73 3.53 11.79 -20.90
CA GLY A 73 2.93 12.80 -20.04
C GLY A 73 3.77 14.07 -19.93
N ILE A 74 3.09 15.20 -19.66
CA ILE A 74 3.71 16.53 -19.64
C ILE A 74 4.70 16.76 -18.48
N GLU A 75 4.61 15.97 -17.41
CA GLU A 75 5.47 16.05 -16.22
C GLU A 75 6.47 14.88 -16.14
N TYR A 76 6.57 14.06 -17.19
CA TYR A 76 7.49 12.94 -17.21
C TYR A 76 8.92 13.39 -17.53
N LEU A 77 9.79 13.31 -16.51
CA LEU A 77 11.22 13.64 -16.62
C LEU A 77 12.11 12.41 -16.48
N GLY A 78 11.69 11.29 -17.08
CA GLY A 78 12.41 10.01 -17.03
C GLY A 78 12.17 9.19 -15.75
N SER A 79 11.78 9.82 -14.64
CA SER A 79 11.29 9.15 -13.43
C SER A 79 10.36 10.05 -12.64
N TYR A 80 9.56 9.44 -11.75
CA TYR A 80 8.71 10.21 -10.84
C TYR A 80 9.52 11.06 -9.86
N GLU A 81 10.64 10.54 -9.35
CA GLU A 81 11.54 11.31 -8.48
C GLU A 81 12.10 12.55 -9.20
N ALA A 82 12.51 12.43 -10.46
CA ALA A 82 12.99 13.56 -11.24
C ALA A 82 11.89 14.64 -11.41
N ALA A 83 10.65 14.23 -11.65
CA ALA A 83 9.50 15.14 -11.69
C ALA A 83 9.28 15.85 -10.35
N LEU A 84 9.32 15.10 -9.23
CA LEU A 84 9.20 15.69 -7.88
C LEU A 84 10.30 16.70 -7.59
N ARG A 85 11.56 16.40 -7.94
CA ARG A 85 12.68 17.33 -7.73
C ARG A 85 12.52 18.61 -8.54
N ALA A 86 12.00 18.52 -9.76
CA ALA A 86 11.80 19.67 -10.63
C ALA A 86 10.73 20.65 -10.11
N ILE A 87 9.73 20.17 -9.37
CA ILE A 87 8.67 21.04 -8.81
C ILE A 87 9.01 21.63 -7.43
N ILE A 88 10.10 21.19 -6.79
CA ILE A 88 10.53 21.76 -5.50
C ILE A 88 11.21 23.12 -5.75
N PRO A 89 10.74 24.22 -5.12
CA PRO A 89 11.41 25.51 -5.24
C PRO A 89 12.84 25.46 -4.69
N GLN A 90 13.79 26.04 -5.42
CA GLN A 90 15.21 26.01 -5.07
C GLN A 90 15.50 26.54 -3.66
N ALA A 91 14.73 27.54 -3.20
CA ALA A 91 14.87 28.14 -1.88
C ALA A 91 14.60 27.16 -0.72
N ILE A 92 13.80 26.11 -0.94
CA ILE A 92 13.46 25.11 0.07
C ILE A 92 14.00 23.71 -0.26
N ALA A 93 14.73 23.55 -1.37
CA ALA A 93 15.21 22.25 -1.82
C ALA A 93 16.06 21.51 -0.79
N SER A 94 16.87 22.25 0.00
CA SER A 94 17.69 21.68 1.08
C SER A 94 16.89 21.11 2.26
N THR A 95 15.58 21.39 2.33
CA THR A 95 14.69 20.88 3.38
C THR A 95 14.01 19.56 3.01
N VAL A 96 14.21 19.06 1.78
CA VAL A 96 13.64 17.80 1.28
C VAL A 96 14.75 16.82 0.94
N SER A 97 14.72 15.62 1.53
CA SER A 97 15.70 14.56 1.29
C SER A 97 15.04 13.31 0.74
N PHE A 98 15.47 12.86 -0.43
CA PHE A 98 15.16 11.52 -0.95
C PHE A 98 16.26 10.57 -0.52
N VAL A 99 15.93 9.67 0.40
CA VAL A 99 16.88 8.80 1.09
C VAL A 99 17.11 7.49 0.34
N GLY A 100 16.16 7.09 -0.50
CA GLY A 100 16.16 5.77 -1.14
C GLY A 100 15.72 4.66 -0.19
N ALA A 101 15.90 3.40 -0.60
CA ALA A 101 15.56 2.23 0.21
C ALA A 101 16.47 2.13 1.44
N GLN A 102 15.92 1.68 2.56
CA GLN A 102 16.63 1.54 3.84
C GLN A 102 16.36 0.16 4.45
N PRO A 103 17.32 -0.41 5.21
CA PRO A 103 17.06 -1.61 6.00
C PRO A 103 15.95 -1.37 7.03
N TYR A 104 15.22 -2.42 7.38
CA TYR A 104 14.09 -2.34 8.31
C TYR A 104 14.46 -1.72 9.68
N ALA A 105 15.65 -2.04 10.20
CA ALA A 105 16.13 -1.47 11.47
C ALA A 105 16.26 0.06 11.41
N GLU A 106 16.71 0.62 10.27
CA GLU A 106 16.77 2.08 10.09
C GLU A 106 15.37 2.69 9.92
N LEU A 107 14.43 1.97 9.31
CA LEU A 107 13.04 2.45 9.22
C LEU A 107 12.41 2.62 10.60
N ALA A 108 12.57 1.63 11.49
CA ALA A 108 12.06 1.72 12.87
C ALA A 108 12.64 2.93 13.62
N ARG A 109 13.95 3.19 13.45
CA ARG A 109 14.60 4.38 14.02
C ARG A 109 14.00 5.68 13.48
N ARG A 110 13.81 5.77 12.15
CA ARG A 110 13.21 6.95 11.52
C ARG A 110 11.78 7.19 11.98
N TYR A 111 10.98 6.15 12.14
CA TYR A 111 9.64 6.28 12.72
C TYR A 111 9.71 6.85 14.13
N CYS A 112 10.54 6.30 15.02
CA CYS A 112 10.72 6.82 16.38
C CYS A 112 11.15 8.30 16.41
N GLU A 113 12.03 8.69 15.51
CA GLU A 113 12.61 10.03 15.48
C GLU A 113 11.72 11.06 14.74
N ALA A 114 10.67 10.63 14.02
CA ALA A 114 9.80 11.52 13.28
C ALA A 114 8.82 12.28 14.21
N SER A 115 8.58 13.55 13.91
CA SER A 115 7.51 14.33 14.55
C SER A 115 6.13 13.90 14.03
N VAL A 116 6.05 13.59 12.74
CA VAL A 116 4.82 13.12 12.07
C VAL A 116 5.19 12.30 10.83
N VAL A 117 4.41 11.26 10.56
CA VAL A 117 4.46 10.52 9.29
C VAL A 117 3.34 10.96 8.38
N VAL A 118 3.64 11.22 7.11
CA VAL A 118 2.65 11.64 6.12
C VAL A 118 2.50 10.58 5.03
N ASN A 119 1.28 10.16 4.74
CA ASN A 119 0.94 9.27 3.64
C ASN A 119 -0.08 9.96 2.69
N PRO A 120 0.39 10.61 1.61
CA PRO A 120 -0.46 11.39 0.70
C PRO A 120 -1.05 10.54 -0.45
N SER A 121 -1.18 9.22 -0.30
CA SER A 121 -1.51 8.32 -1.41
C SER A 121 -2.83 8.65 -2.11
N LEU A 122 -2.87 8.43 -3.43
CA LEU A 122 -4.11 8.47 -4.23
C LEU A 122 -4.74 7.09 -4.35
N SER A 123 -3.93 6.04 -4.20
CA SER A 123 -4.36 4.65 -4.17
C SER A 123 -3.49 3.87 -3.17
N GLU A 124 -4.13 3.18 -2.24
CA GLU A 124 -3.46 2.37 -1.22
C GLU A 124 -4.34 1.18 -0.85
N SER A 125 -3.75 -0.01 -0.74
CA SER A 125 -4.53 -1.20 -0.37
C SER A 125 -4.79 -1.21 1.13
N PHE A 126 -3.73 -1.13 1.94
CA PHE A 126 -3.83 -1.27 3.39
C PHE A 126 -3.16 -0.13 4.16
N GLY A 127 -1.95 0.29 3.78
CA GLY A 127 -1.23 1.36 4.48
C GLY A 127 -0.42 0.87 5.67
N MET A 128 0.42 -0.16 5.47
CA MET A 128 1.31 -0.71 6.52
C MET A 128 2.18 0.36 7.19
N SER A 129 2.61 1.38 6.45
CA SER A 129 3.42 2.48 7.02
C SER A 129 2.71 3.25 8.13
N LEU A 130 1.36 3.29 8.14
CA LEU A 130 0.60 3.90 9.24
C LEU A 130 0.70 3.06 10.51
N ILE A 131 0.55 1.73 10.37
CA ILE A 131 0.66 0.78 11.49
C ILE A 131 2.08 0.81 12.07
N GLU A 132 3.09 0.80 11.21
CA GLU A 132 4.50 0.88 11.62
C GLU A 132 4.80 2.21 12.34
N ALA A 133 4.33 3.34 11.81
CA ALA A 133 4.50 4.64 12.44
C ALA A 133 3.84 4.68 13.83
N MET A 134 2.56 4.30 13.91
CA MET A 134 1.80 4.29 15.16
C MET A 134 2.41 3.32 16.19
N SER A 135 2.98 2.19 15.76
CA SER A 135 3.67 1.24 16.65
C SER A 135 4.90 1.86 17.33
N ASN A 136 5.44 2.94 16.80
CA ASN A 136 6.56 3.70 17.34
C ASN A 136 6.11 5.01 18.01
N ASP A 137 4.86 5.07 18.47
CA ASP A 137 4.21 6.26 19.04
C ASP A 137 4.14 7.43 18.06
N THR A 138 4.29 7.27 16.75
CA THR A 138 4.38 8.41 15.83
C THR A 138 3.01 8.72 15.22
N PRO A 139 2.50 9.97 15.38
CA PRO A 139 1.22 10.34 14.78
C PRO A 139 1.33 10.39 13.26
N VAL A 140 0.21 10.14 12.60
CA VAL A 140 0.15 10.12 11.14
C VAL A 140 -0.84 11.14 10.56
N VAL A 141 -0.53 11.68 9.39
CA VAL A 141 -1.48 12.39 8.52
C VAL A 141 -1.59 11.57 7.24
N ALA A 142 -2.78 11.07 6.93
CA ALA A 142 -3.00 10.22 5.77
C ALA A 142 -4.20 10.68 4.95
N THR A 143 -4.19 10.37 3.66
CA THR A 143 -5.33 10.66 2.78
C THR A 143 -6.44 9.62 2.93
N ARG A 144 -7.68 10.02 2.63
CA ARG A 144 -8.86 9.15 2.68
C ARG A 144 -8.93 8.19 1.49
N VAL A 145 -8.06 7.19 1.45
CA VAL A 145 -8.10 6.13 0.42
C VAL A 145 -7.89 4.74 1.02
N GLY A 146 -8.59 3.76 0.44
CA GLY A 146 -8.48 2.33 0.79
C GLY A 146 -8.53 2.04 2.30
N GLY A 147 -7.74 1.06 2.74
CA GLY A 147 -7.69 0.59 4.13
C GLY A 147 -7.18 1.64 5.13
N MET A 148 -6.59 2.75 4.68
CA MET A 148 -6.11 3.80 5.59
C MET A 148 -7.26 4.41 6.40
N THR A 149 -8.43 4.62 5.79
CA THR A 149 -9.59 5.19 6.49
C THR A 149 -10.05 4.31 7.65
N GLU A 150 -9.96 2.98 7.48
CA GLU A 150 -10.34 2.00 8.49
C GLU A 150 -9.33 1.94 9.63
N ILE A 151 -8.04 1.89 9.31
CA ILE A 151 -6.95 1.96 10.29
C ILE A 151 -7.10 3.22 11.14
N MET A 152 -7.25 4.38 10.50
CA MET A 152 -7.32 5.67 11.19
C MET A 152 -8.52 5.77 12.12
N ARG A 153 -9.68 5.25 11.70
CA ARG A 153 -10.90 5.18 12.53
C ARG A 153 -10.74 4.20 13.70
N ALA A 154 -10.08 3.06 13.47
CA ALA A 154 -9.91 2.04 14.49
C ALA A 154 -8.86 2.42 15.55
N THR A 155 -7.80 3.13 15.15
CA THR A 155 -6.69 3.47 16.05
C THR A 155 -6.80 4.86 16.65
N GLY A 156 -7.42 5.82 15.95
CA GLY A 156 -7.41 7.23 16.33
C GLY A 156 -6.00 7.84 16.40
N GLY A 157 -5.01 7.19 15.78
CA GLY A 157 -3.58 7.52 15.87
C GLY A 157 -3.12 8.65 14.95
N GLY A 158 -4.03 9.47 14.44
CA GLY A 158 -3.68 10.52 13.50
C GLY A 158 -4.89 11.21 12.88
N ILE A 159 -4.65 11.88 11.75
CA ILE A 159 -5.62 12.75 11.06
C ILE A 159 -5.79 12.29 9.61
N VAL A 160 -7.04 12.33 9.12
CA VAL A 160 -7.39 11.99 7.74
C VAL A 160 -7.75 13.26 6.99
N VAL A 161 -7.13 13.47 5.83
CA VAL A 161 -7.44 14.54 4.87
C VAL A 161 -7.94 13.94 3.56
N GLU A 162 -8.58 14.75 2.71
CA GLU A 162 -8.89 14.30 1.35
C GLU A 162 -7.61 14.14 0.51
N LYS A 163 -7.61 13.18 -0.42
CA LYS A 163 -6.49 13.02 -1.35
C LYS A 163 -6.42 14.22 -2.30
N ASN A 164 -5.23 14.44 -2.86
CA ASN A 164 -4.98 15.53 -3.80
C ASN A 164 -5.34 16.94 -3.27
N ASP A 165 -5.30 17.13 -1.93
CA ASP A 165 -5.50 18.42 -1.27
C ASP A 165 -4.22 18.87 -0.52
N PRO A 166 -3.31 19.59 -1.20
CA PRO A 166 -2.09 20.11 -0.56
C PRO A 166 -2.37 21.08 0.59
N LYS A 167 -3.50 21.80 0.56
CA LYS A 167 -3.82 22.81 1.59
C LYS A 167 -4.24 22.13 2.88
N ALA A 168 -5.17 21.17 2.81
CA ALA A 168 -5.57 20.39 3.98
C ALA A 168 -4.38 19.64 4.59
N LEU A 169 -3.53 19.06 3.73
CA LEU A 169 -2.34 18.35 4.19
C LEU A 169 -1.35 19.30 4.90
N ALA A 170 -1.11 20.50 4.36
CA ALA A 170 -0.28 21.51 5.02
C ALA A 170 -0.85 21.92 6.38
N ILE A 171 -2.15 22.19 6.47
CA ILE A 171 -2.83 22.61 7.71
C ILE A 171 -2.59 21.61 8.83
N GLU A 172 -2.84 20.32 8.57
CA GLU A 172 -2.75 19.29 9.62
C GLU A 172 -1.29 19.00 9.99
N VAL A 173 -0.36 19.00 9.03
CA VAL A 173 1.07 18.85 9.32
C VAL A 173 1.58 20.02 10.16
N ILE A 174 1.26 21.27 9.79
CA ILE A 174 1.63 22.46 10.57
C ILE A 174 1.04 22.39 11.98
N GLY A 175 -0.23 21.99 12.10
CA GLY A 175 -0.90 21.84 13.39
C GLY A 175 -0.17 20.86 14.32
N LEU A 176 0.26 19.71 13.82
CA LEU A 176 1.03 18.74 14.61
C LEU A 176 2.46 19.18 14.91
N LEU A 177 3.11 19.90 13.99
CA LEU A 177 4.45 20.44 14.25
C LEU A 177 4.44 21.55 15.31
N LYS A 178 3.37 22.36 15.35
CA LYS A 178 3.21 23.47 16.31
C LYS A 178 2.63 23.04 17.67
N ASP A 179 2.03 21.86 17.75
CA ASP A 179 1.43 21.32 18.97
C ASP A 179 2.01 19.92 19.30
N PRO A 180 3.21 19.86 19.90
CA PRO A 180 3.86 18.60 20.27
C PRO A 180 3.06 17.75 21.24
N ASP A 181 2.24 18.36 22.09
CA ASP A 181 1.40 17.65 23.07
C ASP A 181 0.26 16.91 22.36
N ARG A 182 -0.43 17.57 21.42
CA ARG A 182 -1.42 16.91 20.55
C ARG A 182 -0.78 15.81 19.70
N ALA A 183 0.41 16.05 19.15
CA ALA A 183 1.14 15.04 18.40
C ALA A 183 1.52 13.82 19.26
N ALA A 184 1.99 14.05 20.48
CA ALA A 184 2.29 12.98 21.44
C ALA A 184 1.03 12.20 21.85
N GLU A 185 -0.09 12.88 22.07
CA GLU A 185 -1.35 12.25 22.44
C GLU A 185 -1.90 11.35 21.33
N LEU A 186 -1.93 11.83 20.08
CA LEU A 186 -2.32 11.02 18.92
C LEU A 186 -1.39 9.82 18.75
N GLY A 187 -0.09 10.04 18.88
CA GLY A 187 0.93 8.98 18.80
C GLY A 187 0.69 7.86 19.80
N ARG A 188 0.58 8.18 21.09
CA ARG A 188 0.32 7.19 22.17
C ARG A 188 -1.00 6.45 21.97
N ARG A 189 -2.05 7.16 21.56
CA ARG A 189 -3.36 6.56 21.26
C ARG A 189 -3.24 5.56 20.12
N GLY A 190 -2.56 5.95 19.03
CA GLY A 190 -2.25 5.08 17.91
C GLY A 190 -1.51 3.83 18.34
N ALA A 191 -0.42 3.98 19.08
CA ALA A 191 0.40 2.87 19.58
C ALA A 191 -0.40 1.86 20.41
N SER A 192 -1.15 2.37 21.40
CA SER A 192 -2.01 1.54 22.25
C SER A 192 -3.01 0.74 21.43
N ARG A 193 -3.72 1.39 20.49
CA ARG A 193 -4.72 0.72 19.67
C ARG A 193 -4.11 -0.24 18.65
N VAL A 194 -2.93 0.07 18.12
CA VAL A 194 -2.25 -0.83 17.19
C VAL A 194 -1.79 -2.11 17.89
N ALA A 195 -1.20 -2.00 19.08
CA ALA A 195 -0.87 -3.16 19.91
C ALA A 195 -2.12 -4.02 20.20
N ASP A 196 -3.27 -3.36 20.37
CA ASP A 196 -4.54 -4.04 20.62
C ASP A 196 -5.15 -4.76 19.41
N LEU A 197 -4.98 -4.23 18.21
CA LEU A 197 -5.71 -4.69 17.01
C LEU A 197 -4.85 -5.49 16.03
N TYR A 198 -3.55 -5.16 15.93
CA TYR A 198 -2.68 -5.63 14.84
C TYR A 198 -1.46 -6.42 15.33
N SER A 199 -1.46 -6.89 16.58
CA SER A 199 -0.44 -7.84 17.01
C SER A 199 -0.59 -9.17 16.25
N TRP A 200 0.53 -9.72 15.78
CA TRP A 200 0.56 -10.99 15.03
C TRP A 200 -0.12 -12.14 15.78
N GLU A 201 0.01 -12.17 17.10
CA GLU A 201 -0.64 -13.15 17.97
C GLU A 201 -2.18 -13.07 17.88
N LYS A 202 -2.74 -11.84 17.85
CA LYS A 202 -4.17 -11.62 17.70
C LYS A 202 -4.66 -11.90 16.28
N ILE A 203 -3.90 -11.50 15.27
CA ILE A 203 -4.20 -11.82 13.86
C ILE A 203 -4.22 -13.34 13.66
N ALA A 204 -3.23 -14.07 14.19
CA ALA A 204 -3.16 -15.52 14.11
C ALA A 204 -4.32 -16.19 14.84
N LYS A 205 -4.69 -15.69 16.04
CA LYS A 205 -5.85 -16.18 16.79
C LYS A 205 -7.17 -15.94 16.04
N SER A 206 -7.43 -14.72 15.60
CA SER A 206 -8.65 -14.38 14.87
C SER A 206 -8.77 -15.16 13.56
N THR A 207 -7.65 -15.36 12.86
CA THR A 207 -7.61 -16.17 11.64
C THR A 207 -8.00 -17.61 11.97
N ARG A 208 -7.40 -18.21 13.02
CA ARG A 208 -7.75 -19.55 13.49
C ARG A 208 -9.23 -19.67 13.86
N ASP A 209 -9.77 -18.71 14.61
CA ASP A 209 -11.16 -18.71 15.04
C ASP A 209 -12.13 -18.71 13.83
N ILE A 210 -11.79 -17.98 12.76
CA ILE A 210 -12.56 -17.99 11.50
C ILE A 210 -12.47 -19.35 10.79
N TYR A 211 -11.28 -19.96 10.71
CA TYR A 211 -11.13 -21.30 10.14
C TYR A 211 -11.91 -22.34 10.95
N ASP A 212 -11.87 -22.27 12.28
CA ASP A 212 -12.61 -23.17 13.17
C ASP A 212 -14.13 -22.98 13.01
N LEU A 213 -14.60 -21.74 12.88
CA LEU A 213 -15.99 -21.43 12.58
C LEU A 213 -16.42 -22.01 11.22
N ALA A 214 -15.63 -21.81 10.17
CA ALA A 214 -15.91 -22.34 8.84
C ALA A 214 -15.97 -23.88 8.85
N LEU A 215 -15.02 -24.53 9.53
CA LEU A 215 -15.01 -25.99 9.71
C LEU A 215 -16.21 -26.49 10.52
N SER A 216 -16.62 -25.75 11.56
CA SER A 216 -17.78 -26.10 12.38
C SER A 216 -19.10 -25.99 11.59
N ASN A 217 -19.23 -24.95 10.76
CA ASN A 217 -20.38 -24.75 9.89
C ASN A 217 -20.42 -25.81 8.77
N HIS A 218 -19.27 -26.16 8.19
CA HIS A 218 -19.20 -27.23 7.21
C HIS A 218 -19.60 -28.59 7.80
N ARG A 219 -19.17 -28.90 9.04
CA ARG A 219 -19.58 -30.13 9.75
C ARG A 219 -21.07 -30.16 10.10
N ARG A 220 -21.69 -29.00 10.34
CA ARG A 220 -23.14 -28.89 10.57
C ARG A 220 -23.94 -29.03 9.27
N SER A 221 -23.46 -28.42 8.17
CA SER A 221 -24.09 -28.54 6.84
C SER A 221 -23.84 -29.89 6.16
N GLY A 222 -22.78 -30.62 6.53
CA GLY A 222 -22.52 -32.00 6.08
C GLY A 222 -23.42 -33.07 6.75
N ARG A 223 -24.30 -32.65 7.67
CA ARG A 223 -25.29 -33.50 8.33
C ARG A 223 -26.66 -33.36 7.64
N VAL A 224 -26.69 -33.25 6.31
CA VAL A 224 -27.91 -33.54 5.55
C VAL A 224 -28.16 -35.03 5.69
N ALA A 225 -29.34 -35.40 6.20
CA ALA A 225 -29.74 -36.79 6.34
C ALA A 225 -29.50 -37.54 5.02
N ALA A 226 -28.85 -38.71 5.10
CA ALA A 226 -28.57 -39.51 3.93
C ALA A 226 -29.87 -39.70 3.12
N PRO A 227 -29.85 -39.47 1.79
CA PRO A 227 -31.04 -39.62 0.97
C PRO A 227 -31.59 -41.05 1.12
N GLY A 228 -32.91 -41.14 1.31
CA GLY A 228 -33.63 -42.41 1.44
C GLY A 228 -33.39 -43.33 0.24
N ARG A 229 -33.61 -44.64 0.41
CA ARG A 229 -33.29 -45.67 -0.62
C ARG A 229 -33.83 -45.32 -2.03
N ASP A 230 -34.96 -44.62 -2.13
CA ASP A 230 -35.57 -44.25 -3.41
C ASP A 230 -34.79 -43.18 -4.17
N GLN A 231 -34.18 -42.22 -3.47
CA GLN A 231 -33.35 -41.18 -4.09
C GLN A 231 -32.01 -41.73 -4.61
N ARG A 232 -31.49 -42.81 -4.00
CA ARG A 232 -30.27 -43.50 -4.48
C ARG A 232 -30.49 -44.27 -5.78
N ARG A 233 -31.71 -44.76 -6.05
CA ARG A 233 -32.05 -45.41 -7.32
C ARG A 233 -32.05 -44.40 -8.47
N ALA A 234 -32.63 -43.22 -8.26
CA ALA A 234 -32.72 -42.17 -9.28
C ALA A 234 -31.36 -41.61 -9.72
N LEU A 235 -30.35 -41.57 -8.83
CA LEU A 235 -29.00 -41.10 -9.20
C LEU A 235 -28.19 -42.11 -10.03
N ASN A 236 -28.48 -43.41 -9.93
CA ASN A 236 -27.74 -44.44 -10.67
C ASN A 236 -28.23 -44.62 -12.12
N ASP A 237 -29.40 -44.07 -12.47
CA ASP A 237 -29.97 -44.14 -13.83
C ASP A 237 -29.53 -42.96 -14.72
N VAL A 238 -28.76 -42.01 -14.20
CA VAL A 238 -28.21 -40.89 -14.97
C VAL A 238 -26.98 -41.37 -15.73
N LYS A 239 -27.14 -41.70 -17.01
CA LYS A 239 -26.00 -41.90 -17.93
C LYS A 239 -25.24 -40.57 -18.09
N VAL A 240 -24.03 -40.53 -17.56
CA VAL A 240 -23.09 -39.43 -17.80
C VAL A 240 -22.42 -39.68 -19.15
N GLU A 241 -22.72 -38.87 -20.16
CA GLU A 241 -21.92 -38.88 -21.39
C GLU A 241 -20.56 -38.24 -21.12
N PRO A 242 -19.46 -38.81 -21.66
CA PRO A 242 -18.13 -38.27 -21.44
C PRO A 242 -17.96 -36.94 -22.19
N VAL A 243 -17.62 -35.89 -21.44
CA VAL A 243 -17.21 -34.59 -22.00
C VAL A 243 -15.82 -34.75 -22.61
N SER A 244 -15.68 -34.55 -23.91
CA SER A 244 -14.38 -34.49 -24.59
C SER A 244 -13.65 -33.18 -24.26
N SER A 245 -12.45 -33.28 -23.72
CA SER A 245 -11.58 -32.13 -23.38
C SER A 245 -10.72 -31.70 -24.59
N PRO A 246 -10.54 -30.39 -24.88
CA PRO A 246 -9.78 -29.91 -26.04
C PRO A 246 -8.25 -30.03 -25.93
N HIS A 247 -7.68 -30.66 -24.90
CA HIS A 247 -6.24 -30.58 -24.60
C HIS A 247 -5.39 -31.82 -24.93
N SER A 248 -5.87 -32.76 -25.75
CA SER A 248 -5.12 -33.99 -26.07
C SER A 248 -4.20 -33.93 -27.31
N GLN A 249 -3.84 -32.75 -27.84
CA GLN A 249 -3.01 -32.64 -29.06
C GLN A 249 -1.62 -32.00 -28.90
N LEU A 250 -1.07 -31.87 -27.69
CA LEU A 250 0.27 -31.28 -27.49
C LEU A 250 1.15 -32.08 -26.53
N THR A 251 1.26 -33.40 -26.72
CA THR A 251 2.36 -34.19 -26.14
C THR A 251 2.78 -35.31 -27.09
N ALA A 252 3.64 -35.01 -28.06
CA ALA A 252 4.47 -36.02 -28.72
C ALA A 252 5.80 -35.39 -29.17
N SER A 253 6.84 -35.57 -28.36
CA SER A 253 8.23 -35.39 -28.79
C SER A 253 8.71 -36.63 -29.56
N PRO A 254 9.54 -36.49 -30.61
CA PRO A 254 10.38 -37.58 -31.06
C PRO A 254 11.87 -37.22 -30.97
N THR A 255 12.61 -37.95 -30.13
CA THR A 255 14.08 -38.01 -30.13
C THR A 255 14.60 -38.91 -31.26
N ARG A 256 15.34 -38.28 -32.19
CA ARG A 256 16.68 -38.62 -32.73
C ARG A 256 16.99 -39.99 -33.39
N LYS A 257 17.43 -39.93 -34.66
CA LYS A 257 18.71 -40.42 -35.29
C LYS A 257 18.42 -40.87 -36.74
N MET A 258 19.31 -40.88 -37.74
CA MET A 258 20.58 -40.27 -38.15
C MET A 258 20.94 -40.96 -39.50
N ARG A 259 21.69 -40.29 -40.40
CA ARG A 259 22.31 -40.78 -41.68
C ARG A 259 21.38 -40.87 -42.91
N SER A 260 21.79 -40.63 -44.16
CA SER A 260 23.03 -40.16 -44.81
C SER A 260 22.78 -39.98 -46.32
N ALA A 261 23.58 -39.13 -46.96
CA ALA A 261 24.03 -39.17 -48.37
C ALA A 261 23.11 -38.66 -49.51
N GLY A 262 23.73 -37.89 -50.41
CA GLY A 262 23.59 -38.13 -51.86
C GLY A 262 23.00 -37.02 -52.73
N SER A 263 23.89 -36.12 -53.18
CA SER A 263 24.02 -35.54 -54.54
C SER A 263 22.82 -35.10 -55.41
N SER A 264 23.08 -33.95 -56.05
CA SER A 264 22.83 -33.57 -57.46
C SER A 264 21.42 -33.16 -57.90
N GLY A 265 21.38 -31.96 -58.51
CA GLY A 265 20.25 -31.32 -59.17
C GLY A 265 20.51 -29.82 -59.24
#